data_AF-A0A2W7BRS1-F1
#
_entry.id   AF-A0A2W7BRS1-F1
#
_cell.length_a   1.000
_cell.length_b   1.000
_cell.length_c   1.000
_cell.angle_alpha   90.00
_cell.angle_beta   90.00
_cell.angle_gamma   90.00
#
_symmetry.space_group_name_H-M   'P 1'
#
loop_
_entity.id
_entity.type
_entity.pdbx_description
1 polymer ?
#
loop_
_entity_poly.entity_id
_entity_poly.type
_entity_poly.pdbx_seq_one_letter_code
_entity_poly.pdbx_strand_id
1 'polypeptide(L)'
;MGGISRRAYAKRRGCTEKAIRDRITDGTLADAVLPDGTIDAGKADRLLAEKVTAGKRTGSDLNEARRRKLAAGVALLQDDVRALVDSVVRVDDAGRYIRQNSLEIALRLFRIADDCAGKVAGKEASAAAAILDEAVRAALTDLSGGPTVDFDDDPDSDSENAPYFEANKSRPRGAALDDLTAVQLAALKADLEAHRLETKRALNNGKLVEIERICGELAARCSIVRNRMLGLHVKVAPHFLSADKSEAKTLLEIEISEGVEEMACTWVTKADLTAGRASDRRQFFKRDQKTKKAKAA
;
A
#
# COMPACT_ATOMS: atom_id res chain seq x y z
N MET A 1 -47.40 -49.66 -40.02
CA MET A 1 -47.60 -48.86 -38.79
C MET A 1 -48.15 -47.51 -39.22
N GLY A 2 -49.30 -47.08 -38.69
CA GLY A 2 -49.88 -45.78 -39.02
C GLY A 2 -49.15 -44.67 -38.26
N GLY A 3 -48.71 -43.62 -38.95
CA GLY A 3 -48.20 -42.42 -38.30
C GLY A 3 -49.32 -41.62 -37.63
N ILE A 4 -48.94 -40.75 -36.70
CA ILE A 4 -49.87 -39.88 -35.99
C ILE A 4 -49.75 -38.44 -36.49
N SER A 5 -50.84 -37.67 -36.41
CA SER A 5 -50.81 -36.26 -36.80
C SER A 5 -49.87 -35.45 -35.89
N ARG A 6 -49.28 -34.38 -36.42
CA ARG A 6 -48.36 -33.49 -35.68
C ARG A 6 -49.01 -32.96 -34.40
N ARG A 7 -50.30 -32.63 -34.46
CA ARG A 7 -51.10 -32.16 -33.32
C ARG A 7 -51.29 -33.24 -32.26
N ALA A 8 -51.56 -34.48 -32.67
CA ALA A 8 -51.70 -35.61 -31.76
C ALA A 8 -50.37 -35.95 -31.07
N TYR A 9 -49.26 -35.90 -31.81
CA TYR A 9 -47.92 -36.09 -31.24
C TYR A 9 -47.55 -34.96 -30.26
N ALA A 10 -47.82 -33.70 -30.62
CA ALA A 10 -47.60 -32.56 -29.74
C ALA A 10 -48.37 -32.70 -28.42
N LYS A 11 -49.65 -33.07 -28.49
CA LYS A 11 -50.50 -33.34 -27.32
C LYS A 11 -49.94 -34.48 -26.46
N ARG A 12 -49.48 -35.58 -27.08
CA ARG A 12 -48.87 -36.73 -26.39
C ARG A 12 -47.60 -36.34 -25.62
N ARG A 13 -46.81 -35.40 -26.13
CA ARG A 13 -45.58 -34.91 -25.50
C ARG A 13 -45.79 -33.69 -24.60
N GLY A 14 -47.03 -33.24 -24.41
CA GLY A 14 -47.35 -32.06 -23.59
C GLY A 14 -46.76 -30.76 -24.12
N CYS A 15 -46.60 -30.62 -25.44
CA CYS A 15 -46.01 -29.44 -26.07
C CYS A 15 -46.92 -28.85 -27.16
N THR A 16 -46.58 -27.65 -27.64
CA THR A 16 -47.35 -26.99 -28.69
C THR A 16 -47.04 -27.56 -30.06
N GLU A 17 -48.01 -27.57 -30.97
CA GLU A 17 -47.79 -28.02 -32.36
C GLU A 17 -46.73 -27.18 -33.07
N LYS A 18 -46.65 -25.88 -32.75
CA LYS A 18 -45.60 -24.99 -33.24
C LYS A 18 -44.21 -25.51 -32.89
N ALA A 19 -43.99 -25.95 -31.64
CA ALA A 19 -42.69 -26.49 -31.22
C ALA A 19 -42.31 -27.78 -31.99
N ILE A 20 -43.29 -28.62 -32.35
CA ILE A 20 -43.05 -29.78 -33.20
C ILE A 20 -42.72 -29.36 -34.63
N ARG A 21 -43.42 -28.36 -35.18
CA ARG A 21 -43.15 -27.82 -36.51
C ARG A 21 -41.75 -27.22 -36.60
N ASP A 22 -41.36 -26.42 -35.63
CA ASP A 22 -40.02 -25.81 -35.56
C ASP A 22 -38.93 -26.90 -35.54
N ARG A 23 -39.17 -28.02 -34.84
CA ARG A 23 -38.27 -29.19 -34.81
C ARG A 23 -38.26 -30.04 -36.08
N ILE A 24 -39.26 -29.90 -36.94
CA ILE A 24 -39.23 -30.51 -38.27
C ILE A 24 -38.42 -29.58 -39.18
N THR A 25 -38.66 -28.27 -39.11
CA THR A 25 -37.96 -27.25 -39.89
C THR A 25 -36.46 -27.20 -39.58
N ASP A 26 -36.07 -27.37 -38.32
CA ASP A 26 -34.66 -27.41 -37.88
C ASP A 26 -33.95 -28.74 -38.20
N GLY A 27 -34.63 -29.67 -38.88
CA GLY A 27 -34.12 -30.96 -39.29
C GLY A 27 -34.10 -32.04 -38.21
N THR A 28 -34.44 -31.73 -36.96
CA THR A 28 -34.36 -32.69 -35.83
C THR A 28 -35.32 -33.87 -35.99
N LEU A 29 -36.52 -33.60 -36.50
CA LEU A 29 -37.59 -34.60 -36.67
C LEU A 29 -37.85 -34.94 -38.14
N ALA A 30 -37.04 -34.43 -39.08
CA ALA A 30 -37.25 -34.62 -40.52
C ALA A 30 -37.36 -36.11 -40.90
N ASP A 31 -36.48 -36.95 -40.33
CA ASP A 31 -36.45 -38.38 -40.61
C ASP A 31 -37.61 -39.17 -39.97
N ALA A 32 -38.36 -38.56 -39.05
CA ALA A 32 -39.54 -39.15 -38.42
C ALA A 32 -40.86 -38.74 -39.11
N VAL A 33 -40.81 -37.85 -40.10
CA VAL A 33 -41.98 -37.49 -40.91
C VAL A 33 -42.13 -38.51 -42.04
N LEU A 34 -43.29 -39.17 -42.09
CA LEU A 34 -43.65 -40.10 -43.13
C LEU A 34 -44.07 -39.36 -44.42
N PRO A 35 -44.07 -40.01 -45.60
CA PRO A 35 -44.44 -39.38 -46.88
C PRO A 35 -45.86 -38.77 -46.91
N ASP A 36 -46.77 -39.28 -46.07
CA ASP A 36 -48.13 -38.76 -45.89
C ASP A 36 -48.21 -37.52 -44.98
N GLY A 37 -47.06 -37.04 -44.48
CA GLY A 37 -46.94 -35.89 -43.60
C GLY A 37 -47.23 -36.17 -42.12
N THR A 38 -47.54 -37.41 -41.76
CA THR A 38 -47.70 -37.86 -40.38
C THR A 38 -46.35 -38.17 -39.72
N ILE A 39 -46.32 -38.32 -38.40
CA ILE A 39 -45.10 -38.57 -37.62
C ILE A 39 -45.10 -40.02 -37.14
N ASP A 40 -43.98 -40.72 -37.34
CA ASP A 40 -43.66 -41.95 -36.62
C ASP A 40 -43.25 -41.59 -35.19
N ALA A 41 -44.16 -41.82 -34.25
CA ALA A 41 -43.96 -41.46 -32.84
C ALA A 41 -42.75 -42.18 -32.21
N GLY A 42 -42.51 -43.44 -32.57
CA GLY A 42 -41.42 -44.22 -32.01
C GLY A 42 -40.07 -43.72 -32.49
N LYS A 43 -39.97 -43.37 -33.78
CA LYS A 43 -38.75 -42.79 -34.36
C LYS A 43 -38.51 -41.37 -33.84
N ALA A 44 -39.56 -40.54 -33.75
CA ALA A 44 -39.48 -39.18 -33.23
C ALA A 44 -39.01 -39.14 -31.76
N ASP A 45 -39.53 -40.05 -30.91
CA ASP A 45 -39.11 -40.12 -29.50
C ASP A 45 -37.65 -40.53 -29.35
N ARG A 46 -37.13 -41.42 -30.21
CA ARG A 46 -35.70 -41.78 -30.23
C ARG A 46 -34.82 -40.61 -30.66
N LEU A 47 -35.14 -39.93 -31.76
CA LEU A 47 -34.40 -38.77 -32.25
C LEU A 47 -34.35 -37.65 -31.21
N LEU A 48 -35.45 -37.43 -30.49
CA LEU A 48 -35.49 -36.45 -29.40
C LEU A 48 -34.68 -36.91 -28.19
N ALA A 49 -34.70 -38.20 -27.82
CA ALA A 49 -33.88 -38.73 -26.73
C ALA A 49 -32.37 -38.63 -27.04
N GLU A 50 -31.98 -38.91 -28.29
CA GLU A 50 -30.60 -38.74 -28.78
C GLU A 50 -30.16 -37.27 -28.76
N LYS A 51 -31.03 -36.33 -29.13
CA LYS A 51 -30.71 -34.89 -29.02
C LYS A 51 -30.72 -34.34 -27.59
N VAL A 52 -31.47 -34.92 -26.66
CA VAL A 52 -31.44 -34.51 -25.25
C VAL A 52 -30.15 -34.98 -24.57
N THR A 53 -29.61 -36.13 -24.96
CA THR A 53 -28.31 -36.63 -24.50
C THR A 53 -27.14 -35.93 -25.18
N ALA A 54 -27.31 -35.50 -26.44
CA ALA A 54 -26.41 -34.55 -27.09
C ALA A 54 -26.70 -33.11 -26.60
N GLY A 55 -26.35 -32.84 -25.34
CA GLY A 55 -26.54 -31.56 -24.67
C GLY A 55 -26.33 -30.38 -25.62
N LYS A 56 -27.34 -29.49 -25.68
CA LYS A 56 -27.40 -28.29 -26.52
C LYS A 56 -26.05 -27.58 -26.47
N ARG A 57 -25.22 -27.77 -27.50
CA ARG A 57 -23.97 -27.02 -27.68
C ARG A 57 -24.35 -25.56 -27.71
N THR A 58 -24.24 -24.85 -26.58
CA THR A 58 -24.19 -23.40 -26.59
C THR A 58 -23.08 -23.06 -27.59
N GLY A 59 -23.40 -22.23 -28.59
CA GLY A 59 -22.46 -21.89 -29.65
C GLY A 59 -21.12 -21.52 -29.03
N SER A 60 -20.04 -22.09 -29.57
CA SER A 60 -18.66 -21.90 -29.11
C SER A 60 -18.38 -20.43 -28.72
N ASP A 61 -18.91 -19.52 -29.52
CA ASP A 61 -18.81 -18.06 -29.40
C ASP A 61 -19.35 -17.50 -28.07
N LEU A 62 -20.45 -18.04 -27.53
CA LEU A 62 -21.03 -17.55 -26.27
C LEU A 62 -20.21 -18.02 -25.06
N ASN A 63 -19.71 -19.24 -25.11
CA ASN A 63 -18.83 -19.76 -24.06
C ASN A 63 -17.48 -19.03 -24.09
N GLU A 64 -16.96 -18.76 -25.29
CA GLU A 64 -15.74 -17.98 -25.48
C GLU A 64 -15.92 -16.52 -25.02
N ALA A 65 -17.03 -15.87 -25.38
CA ALA A 65 -17.34 -14.52 -24.91
C ALA A 65 -17.46 -14.44 -23.38
N ARG A 66 -18.07 -15.46 -22.74
CA ARG A 66 -18.12 -15.56 -21.26
C ARG A 66 -16.73 -15.73 -20.66
N ARG A 67 -15.88 -16.56 -21.28
CA ARG A 67 -14.49 -16.75 -20.86
C ARG A 67 -13.70 -15.45 -20.94
N ARG A 68 -13.75 -14.73 -22.07
CA ARG A 68 -13.08 -13.42 -22.24
C ARG A 68 -13.57 -12.39 -21.23
N LYS A 69 -14.89 -12.33 -20.99
CA LYS A 69 -15.45 -11.46 -19.95
C LYS A 69 -14.90 -11.80 -18.56
N LEU A 70 -14.79 -13.09 -18.23
CA LEU A 70 -14.23 -13.54 -16.96
C LEU A 70 -12.74 -13.20 -16.86
N ALA A 71 -11.96 -13.43 -17.91
CA ALA A 71 -10.54 -13.07 -17.97
C ALA A 71 -10.31 -11.57 -17.75
N ALA A 72 -11.09 -10.70 -18.42
CA ALA A 72 -11.02 -9.26 -18.20
C ALA A 72 -11.37 -8.87 -16.76
N GLY A 73 -12.38 -9.51 -16.15
CA GLY A 73 -12.73 -9.29 -14.74
C GLY A 73 -11.64 -9.74 -13.77
N VAL A 74 -10.93 -10.83 -14.08
CA VAL A 74 -9.76 -11.29 -13.31
C VAL A 74 -8.61 -10.31 -13.44
N ALA A 75 -8.31 -9.81 -14.64
CA ALA A 75 -7.24 -8.83 -14.86
C ALA A 75 -7.45 -7.57 -14.01
N LEU A 76 -8.66 -6.98 -14.06
CA LEU A 76 -8.99 -5.81 -13.25
C LEU A 76 -8.84 -6.09 -11.74
N LEU A 77 -9.26 -7.28 -11.30
CA LEU A 77 -9.10 -7.67 -9.90
C LEU A 77 -7.63 -7.88 -9.51
N GLN A 78 -6.78 -8.39 -10.42
CA GLN A 78 -5.34 -8.50 -10.18
C GLN A 78 -4.72 -7.13 -9.97
N ASP A 79 -5.06 -6.15 -10.81
CA ASP A 79 -4.57 -4.78 -10.69
C ASP A 79 -5.03 -4.13 -9.38
N ASP A 80 -6.31 -4.30 -9.01
CA ASP A 80 -6.87 -3.82 -7.73
C ASP A 80 -6.15 -4.42 -6.52
N VAL A 81 -5.94 -5.74 -6.52
CA VAL A 81 -5.26 -6.46 -5.44
C VAL A 81 -3.81 -6.02 -5.34
N ARG A 82 -3.13 -5.88 -6.48
CA ARG A 82 -1.76 -5.39 -6.53
C ARG A 82 -1.65 -3.98 -5.98
N ALA A 83 -2.50 -3.05 -6.44
CA ALA A 83 -2.50 -1.68 -5.94
C ALA A 83 -2.75 -1.62 -4.42
N LEU A 84 -3.63 -2.49 -3.89
CA LEU A 84 -3.86 -2.60 -2.45
C LEU A 84 -2.66 -3.15 -1.68
N VAL A 85 -1.95 -4.14 -2.23
CA VAL A 85 -0.77 -4.73 -1.59
C VAL A 85 0.40 -3.75 -1.64
N ASP A 86 0.59 -3.06 -2.77
CA ASP A 86 1.66 -2.09 -2.97
C ASP A 86 1.46 -0.81 -2.12
N SER A 87 0.23 -0.53 -1.65
CA SER A 87 -0.08 0.65 -0.84
C SER A 87 0.03 0.44 0.67
N VAL A 88 0.37 -0.78 1.11
CA VAL A 88 0.41 -1.16 2.53
C VAL A 88 1.74 -1.78 2.91
N VAL A 89 2.07 -1.68 4.19
CA VAL A 89 3.27 -2.26 4.77
C VAL A 89 2.96 -2.86 6.13
N ARG A 90 3.76 -3.83 6.58
CA ARG A 90 3.65 -4.37 7.94
C ARG A 90 4.00 -3.29 8.96
N VAL A 91 3.27 -3.26 10.07
CA VAL A 91 3.50 -2.26 11.13
C VAL A 91 4.92 -2.33 11.72
N ASP A 92 5.49 -3.53 11.84
CA ASP A 92 6.84 -3.71 12.35
C ASP A 92 7.89 -3.10 11.40
N ASP A 93 7.75 -3.33 10.10
CA ASP A 93 8.67 -2.82 9.08
C ASP A 93 8.58 -1.30 8.96
N ALA A 94 7.35 -0.75 8.99
CA ALA A 94 7.13 0.69 9.06
C ALA A 94 7.77 1.28 10.32
N GLY A 95 7.60 0.65 11.47
CA GLY A 95 8.16 1.11 12.73
C GLY A 95 9.69 1.17 12.72
N ARG A 96 10.33 0.13 12.19
CA ARG A 96 11.79 0.09 12.01
C ARG A 96 12.27 1.22 11.11
N TYR A 97 11.64 1.38 9.94
CA TYR A 97 12.02 2.42 8.97
C TYR A 97 11.86 3.83 9.54
N ILE A 98 10.71 4.13 10.17
CA ILE A 98 10.45 5.43 10.80
C ILE A 98 11.45 5.69 11.92
N ARG A 99 11.76 4.67 12.73
CA ARG A 99 12.74 4.80 13.82
C ARG A 99 14.13 5.14 13.31
N GLN A 100 14.62 4.40 12.32
CA GLN A 100 15.92 4.64 11.73
C GLN A 100 16.03 6.05 11.14
N ASN A 101 15.07 6.44 10.30
CA ASN A 101 15.06 7.76 9.68
C ASN A 101 14.98 8.89 10.71
N SER A 102 14.11 8.74 11.73
CA SER A 102 13.93 9.77 12.75
C SER A 102 15.20 9.95 13.60
N LEU A 103 15.89 8.85 13.92
CA LEU A 103 17.17 8.88 14.63
C LEU A 103 18.27 9.53 13.76
N GLU A 104 18.31 9.21 12.47
CA GLU A 104 19.26 9.83 11.55
C GLU A 104 19.05 11.33 11.43
N ILE A 105 17.80 11.78 11.26
CA ILE A 105 17.44 13.21 11.24
C ILE A 105 17.91 13.88 12.54
N ALA A 106 17.61 13.28 13.70
CA ALA A 106 18.03 13.79 15.00
C ALA A 106 19.56 13.94 15.08
N LEU A 107 20.30 12.89 14.74
CA LEU A 107 21.76 12.88 14.77
C LEU A 107 22.36 13.98 13.89
N ARG A 108 21.86 14.15 12.66
CA ARG A 108 22.33 15.19 11.74
C ARG A 108 22.03 16.59 12.25
N LEU A 109 20.85 16.82 12.83
CA LEU A 109 20.51 18.12 13.43
C LEU A 109 21.38 18.44 14.65
N PHE A 110 21.71 17.45 15.49
CA PHE A 110 22.58 17.68 16.64
C PHE A 110 24.02 18.06 16.25
N ARG A 111 24.50 17.71 15.06
CA ARG A 111 25.81 18.17 14.56
C ARG A 111 25.91 19.69 14.47
N ILE A 112 24.78 20.39 14.29
CA ILE A 112 24.75 21.87 14.30
C ILE A 112 25.31 22.40 15.62
N ALA A 113 24.94 21.80 16.77
CA ALA A 113 25.45 22.23 18.06
C ALA A 113 26.97 22.03 18.17
N ASP A 114 27.47 20.89 17.70
CA ASP A 114 28.90 20.56 17.72
C ASP A 114 29.72 21.50 16.82
N ASP A 115 29.22 21.75 15.61
CA ASP A 115 29.94 22.50 14.57
C ASP A 115 29.86 24.02 14.75
N CYS A 116 28.76 24.52 15.31
CA CYS A 116 28.52 25.95 15.43
C CYS A 116 28.88 26.55 16.79
N ALA A 117 28.88 25.77 17.89
CA ALA A 117 29.04 26.33 19.24
C ALA A 117 30.30 27.19 19.39
N GLY A 118 31.45 26.73 18.88
CA GLY A 118 32.69 27.51 18.93
C GLY A 118 32.71 28.72 17.99
N LYS A 119 31.91 28.71 16.93
CA LYS A 119 31.82 29.79 15.94
C LYS A 119 30.92 30.94 16.41
N VAL A 120 29.90 30.63 17.21
CA VAL A 120 28.91 31.59 17.69
C VAL A 120 29.22 32.16 19.08
N ALA A 121 30.00 31.45 19.91
CA ALA A 121 30.38 31.92 21.24
C ALA A 121 31.08 33.29 21.19
N GLY A 122 30.62 34.21 22.04
CA GLY A 122 31.12 35.59 22.11
C GLY A 122 30.76 36.48 20.91
N LYS A 123 29.93 36.01 19.96
CA LYS A 123 29.53 36.80 18.79
C LYS A 123 28.29 37.65 19.09
N GLU A 124 28.20 38.79 18.42
CA GLU A 124 26.97 39.58 18.38
C GLU A 124 25.84 38.80 17.72
N ALA A 125 24.59 39.15 18.07
CA ALA A 125 23.40 38.42 17.64
C ALA A 125 23.27 38.33 16.11
N SER A 126 23.60 39.39 15.37
CA SER A 126 23.53 39.39 13.90
C SER A 126 24.50 38.41 13.26
N ALA A 127 25.76 38.40 13.73
CA ALA A 127 26.81 37.51 13.23
C ALA A 127 26.52 36.04 13.61
N ALA A 128 26.09 35.79 14.84
CA ALA A 128 25.71 34.45 15.27
C ALA A 128 24.48 33.93 14.51
N ALA A 129 23.51 34.80 14.25
CA ALA A 129 22.30 34.45 13.49
C ALA A 129 22.64 34.01 12.07
N ALA A 130 23.54 34.71 11.38
CA ALA A 130 23.98 34.36 10.04
C ALA A 130 24.66 32.98 9.98
N ILE A 131 25.57 32.70 10.92
CA ILE A 131 26.26 31.40 11.03
C ILE A 131 25.26 30.25 11.25
N LEU A 132 24.27 30.45 12.10
CA LEU A 132 23.27 29.43 12.39
C LEU A 132 22.28 29.22 11.25
N ASP A 133 21.83 30.29 10.60
CA ASP A 133 20.92 30.20 9.45
C ASP A 133 21.57 29.42 8.29
N GLU A 134 22.85 29.69 8.01
CA GLU A 134 23.63 28.93 7.03
C GLU A 134 23.75 27.45 7.42
N ALA A 135 24.15 27.16 8.66
CA ALA A 135 24.31 25.78 9.14
C ALA A 135 23.00 24.99 9.15
N VAL A 136 21.90 25.61 9.57
CA VAL A 136 20.56 25.01 9.54
C VAL A 136 20.15 24.71 8.11
N ARG A 137 20.31 25.65 7.17
CA ARG A 137 19.97 25.40 5.76
C ARG A 137 20.82 24.30 5.16
N ALA A 138 22.12 24.28 5.43
CA ALA A 138 23.01 23.21 4.97
C ALA A 138 22.56 21.83 5.50
N ALA A 139 22.25 21.72 6.80
CA ALA A 139 21.75 20.49 7.39
C ALA A 139 20.40 20.05 6.80
N LEU A 140 19.47 20.99 6.58
CA LEU A 140 18.18 20.68 5.96
C LEU A 140 18.32 20.28 4.48
N THR A 141 19.25 20.88 3.74
CA THR A 141 19.57 20.49 2.37
C THR A 141 20.16 19.08 2.32
N ASP A 142 21.11 18.78 3.20
CA ASP A 142 21.69 17.43 3.32
C ASP A 142 20.63 16.37 3.67
N LEU A 143 19.70 16.70 4.58
CA LEU A 143 18.56 15.84 4.91
C LEU A 143 17.60 15.65 3.73
N SER A 144 17.43 16.66 2.88
CA SER A 144 16.59 16.55 1.69
C SER A 144 17.24 15.79 0.54
N GLY A 145 18.58 15.65 0.53
CA GLY A 145 19.33 14.92 -0.49
C GLY A 145 19.09 13.41 -0.47
N GLY A 146 18.46 12.90 0.59
CA GLY A 146 18.20 11.47 0.82
C GLY A 146 19.47 10.71 1.18
N PRO A 147 19.44 9.79 2.15
CA PRO A 147 20.48 8.77 2.22
C PRO A 147 20.41 7.92 0.94
N THR A 148 21.55 7.73 0.28
CA THR A 148 21.76 6.56 -0.58
C THR A 148 21.74 5.35 0.36
N VAL A 149 20.55 4.83 0.65
CA VAL A 149 20.45 3.60 1.41
C VAL A 149 20.89 2.49 0.47
N ASP A 150 22.18 2.16 0.52
CA ASP A 150 22.69 0.89 0.02
C ASP A 150 22.09 -0.19 0.93
N PHE A 151 20.92 -0.70 0.56
CA PHE A 151 20.17 -1.73 1.30
C PHE A 151 20.85 -3.12 1.27
N ASP A 152 22.13 -3.20 0.86
CA ASP A 152 22.81 -4.46 0.52
C ASP A 152 23.88 -4.94 1.53
N ASP A 153 24.21 -4.19 2.59
CA ASP A 153 25.31 -4.58 3.51
C ASP A 153 24.85 -4.84 4.96
N ASP A 154 24.07 -5.91 5.17
CA ASP A 154 24.03 -6.59 6.46
C ASP A 154 24.41 -8.08 6.28
N PRO A 155 25.71 -8.43 6.36
CA PRO A 155 26.20 -9.78 6.10
C PRO A 155 25.84 -10.81 7.18
N ASP A 156 25.24 -10.40 8.30
CA ASP A 156 24.91 -11.27 9.45
C ASP A 156 23.39 -11.37 9.73
N SER A 157 22.54 -10.91 8.81
CA SER A 157 21.09 -11.13 8.92
C SER A 157 20.73 -12.56 8.48
N ASP A 158 20.89 -13.52 9.41
CA ASP A 158 20.33 -14.88 9.38
C ASP A 158 18.78 -14.88 9.43
N SER A 159 18.17 -13.98 8.67
CA SER A 159 16.74 -13.88 8.48
C SER A 159 16.32 -14.86 7.38
N GLU A 160 16.29 -16.15 7.69
CA GLU A 160 15.54 -17.18 6.93
C GLU A 160 14.01 -16.92 6.91
N ASN A 161 13.53 -15.71 7.29
CA ASN A 161 12.12 -15.37 7.46
C ASN A 161 11.74 -13.94 7.00
N ALA A 162 12.45 -13.33 6.05
CA ALA A 162 12.03 -12.05 5.45
C ALA A 162 11.44 -12.23 4.03
N PRO A 163 10.16 -12.63 3.87
CA PRO A 163 9.54 -12.78 2.55
C PRO A 163 9.00 -11.46 1.96
N TYR A 164 9.38 -10.28 2.46
CA TYR A 164 8.68 -9.05 2.07
C TYR A 164 9.28 -8.29 0.87
N PHE A 165 10.61 -8.27 0.71
CA PHE A 165 11.23 -7.52 -0.41
C PHE A 165 11.59 -8.36 -1.64
N GLU A 166 11.61 -9.68 -1.56
CA GLU A 166 11.73 -10.54 -2.75
C GLU A 166 10.44 -10.60 -3.61
N ALA A 167 9.34 -9.98 -3.16
CA ALA A 167 8.07 -9.94 -3.89
C ALA A 167 8.12 -9.12 -5.21
N ASN A 168 9.18 -8.36 -5.44
CA ASN A 168 9.41 -7.60 -6.68
C ASN A 168 10.28 -8.33 -7.71
N LYS A 169 10.62 -9.61 -7.51
CA LYS A 169 10.85 -10.48 -8.67
C LYS A 169 9.51 -10.55 -9.38
N SER A 170 9.35 -9.72 -10.41
CA SER A 170 8.25 -9.78 -11.37
C SER A 170 7.84 -11.23 -11.52
N ARG A 171 6.71 -11.60 -10.89
CA ARG A 171 6.21 -12.98 -10.94
C ARG A 171 6.29 -13.37 -12.41
N PRO A 172 6.89 -14.52 -12.76
CA PRO A 172 6.92 -14.96 -14.15
C PRO A 172 5.50 -14.79 -14.64
N ARG A 173 5.31 -13.96 -15.68
CA ARG A 173 3.98 -13.69 -16.25
C ARG A 173 3.34 -15.07 -16.36
N GLY A 174 2.36 -15.33 -15.49
CA GLY A 174 1.65 -16.60 -15.51
C GLY A 174 1.12 -16.80 -16.93
N ALA A 175 0.76 -18.04 -17.28
CA ALA A 175 0.06 -18.30 -18.54
C ALA A 175 -0.93 -17.16 -18.82
N ALA A 176 -0.85 -16.57 -20.02
CA ALA A 176 -1.64 -15.40 -20.34
C ALA A 176 -3.10 -15.71 -19.99
N LEU A 177 -3.85 -14.77 -19.42
CA LEU A 177 -5.22 -15.04 -18.95
C LEU A 177 -6.11 -15.64 -20.05
N ASP A 178 -5.76 -15.40 -21.31
CA ASP A 178 -6.38 -15.95 -22.52
C ASP A 178 -6.17 -17.47 -22.71
N ASP A 179 -5.12 -18.04 -22.13
CA ASP A 179 -4.79 -19.46 -22.16
C ASP A 179 -5.52 -20.26 -21.07
N LEU A 180 -6.07 -19.56 -20.06
CA LEU A 180 -6.75 -20.19 -18.95
C LEU A 180 -8.17 -20.65 -19.34
N THR A 181 -8.53 -21.83 -18.85
CA THR A 181 -9.91 -22.34 -18.94
C THR A 181 -10.84 -21.52 -18.04
N ALA A 182 -12.15 -21.56 -18.32
CA ALA A 182 -13.14 -20.86 -17.51
C ALA A 182 -13.10 -21.29 -16.02
N VAL A 183 -12.78 -22.57 -15.75
CA VAL A 183 -12.64 -23.11 -14.39
C VAL A 183 -11.39 -22.55 -13.71
N GLN A 184 -10.26 -22.50 -14.41
CA GLN A 184 -9.02 -21.90 -13.89
C GLN A 184 -9.18 -20.41 -13.62
N LEU A 185 -9.85 -19.67 -14.51
CA LEU A 185 -10.15 -18.26 -14.31
C LEU A 185 -11.07 -18.03 -13.09
N ALA A 186 -12.06 -18.89 -12.88
CA ALA A 186 -12.94 -18.80 -11.71
C ALA A 186 -12.19 -19.09 -10.40
N ALA A 187 -11.30 -20.08 -10.40
CA ALA A 187 -10.44 -20.38 -9.25
C ALA A 187 -9.49 -19.21 -8.94
N LEU A 188 -8.79 -18.70 -9.95
CA LEU A 188 -7.91 -17.53 -9.80
C LEU A 188 -8.66 -16.31 -9.29
N LYS A 189 -9.89 -16.07 -9.78
CA LYS A 189 -10.75 -15.00 -9.26
C LYS A 189 -11.02 -15.18 -7.76
N ALA A 190 -11.41 -16.39 -7.34
CA ALA A 190 -11.69 -16.68 -5.94
C ALA A 190 -10.46 -16.48 -5.05
N ASP A 191 -9.28 -16.91 -5.51
CA ASP A 191 -8.01 -16.72 -4.79
C ASP A 191 -7.66 -15.24 -4.64
N LEU A 192 -7.86 -14.43 -5.68
CA LEU A 192 -7.64 -12.98 -5.62
C LEU A 192 -8.64 -12.28 -4.70
N GLU A 193 -9.92 -12.68 -4.71
CA GLU A 193 -10.92 -12.17 -3.78
C GLU A 193 -10.57 -12.52 -2.33
N ALA A 194 -10.11 -13.75 -2.09
CA ALA A 194 -9.63 -14.19 -0.77
C ALA A 194 -8.43 -13.34 -0.32
N HIS A 195 -7.42 -13.17 -1.18
CA HIS A 195 -6.24 -12.37 -0.88
C HIS A 195 -6.60 -10.91 -0.59
N ARG A 196 -7.47 -10.29 -1.41
CA ARG A 196 -7.99 -8.94 -1.16
C ARG A 196 -8.62 -8.82 0.22
N LEU A 197 -9.41 -9.82 0.60
CA LEU A 197 -10.15 -9.84 1.85
C LEU A 197 -9.23 -10.09 3.05
N GLU A 198 -8.20 -10.92 2.91
CA GLU A 198 -7.15 -11.12 3.91
C GLU A 198 -6.34 -9.85 4.14
N THR A 199 -5.92 -9.14 3.08
CA THR A 199 -5.20 -7.86 3.19
C THR A 199 -6.05 -6.82 3.91
N LYS A 200 -7.35 -6.71 3.56
CA LYS A 200 -8.29 -5.83 4.26
C LYS A 200 -8.49 -6.21 5.73
N ARG A 201 -8.57 -7.51 6.04
CA ARG A 201 -8.64 -7.98 7.43
C ARG A 201 -7.36 -7.63 8.19
N ALA A 202 -6.19 -7.78 7.57
CA ALA A 202 -4.91 -7.44 8.18
C ALA A 202 -4.78 -5.93 8.44
N LEU A 203 -5.28 -5.08 7.55
CA LEU A 203 -5.43 -3.64 7.77
C LEU A 203 -6.36 -3.33 8.96
N ASN A 204 -7.56 -3.92 8.97
CA ASN A 204 -8.54 -3.69 10.04
C ASN A 204 -8.05 -4.18 11.40
N ASN A 205 -7.25 -5.24 11.43
CA ASN A 205 -6.65 -5.80 12.64
C ASN A 205 -5.35 -5.08 13.04
N GLY A 206 -4.92 -4.05 12.29
CA GLY A 206 -3.70 -3.28 12.59
C GLY A 206 -2.40 -4.04 12.37
N LYS A 207 -2.40 -5.13 11.60
CA LYS A 207 -1.16 -5.84 11.19
C LYS A 207 -0.46 -5.15 10.02
N LEU A 208 -1.26 -4.53 9.15
CA LEU A 208 -0.81 -3.69 8.05
C LEU A 208 -1.22 -2.24 8.31
N VAL A 209 -0.49 -1.33 7.71
CA VAL A 209 -0.75 0.11 7.74
C VAL A 209 -0.55 0.67 6.34
N GLU A 210 -1.36 1.66 5.99
CA GLU A 210 -1.27 2.36 4.71
C GLU A 210 -0.02 3.24 4.67
N ILE A 211 0.75 3.12 3.60
CA ILE A 211 1.97 3.90 3.38
C ILE A 211 1.64 5.39 3.33
N GLU A 212 0.54 5.77 2.67
CA GLU A 212 0.09 7.17 2.58
C GLU A 212 -0.11 7.81 3.95
N ARG A 213 -0.75 7.07 4.88
CA ARG A 213 -0.97 7.55 6.25
C ARG A 213 0.34 7.79 6.99
N ILE A 214 1.30 6.87 6.87
CA ILE A 214 2.63 7.01 7.46
C ILE A 214 3.36 8.22 6.87
N CYS A 215 3.40 8.32 5.55
CA CYS A 215 4.06 9.41 4.84
C CYS A 215 3.45 10.77 5.23
N GLY A 216 2.13 10.86 5.33
CA GLY A 216 1.44 12.07 5.77
C GLY A 216 1.81 12.48 7.20
N GLU A 217 1.83 11.53 8.14
CA GLU A 217 2.24 11.80 9.53
C GLU A 217 3.70 12.25 9.61
N LEU A 218 4.61 11.53 8.94
CA LEU A 218 6.03 11.84 8.95
C LEU A 218 6.31 13.21 8.29
N ALA A 219 5.65 13.52 7.16
CA ALA A 219 5.78 14.81 6.49
C ALA A 219 5.32 15.97 7.39
N ALA A 220 4.20 15.80 8.11
CA ALA A 220 3.72 16.80 9.06
C ALA A 220 4.74 17.07 10.18
N ARG A 221 5.33 16.01 10.75
CA ARG A 221 6.36 16.13 11.79
C ARG A 221 7.65 16.77 11.27
N CYS A 222 8.13 16.34 10.11
CA CYS A 222 9.29 16.95 9.45
C CYS A 222 9.07 18.44 9.17
N SER A 223 7.85 18.85 8.79
CA SER A 223 7.50 20.26 8.60
C SER A 223 7.61 21.07 9.90
N ILE A 224 7.10 20.52 11.02
CA ILE A 224 7.21 21.16 12.34
C ILE A 224 8.69 21.34 12.73
N VAL A 225 9.49 20.28 12.60
CA VAL A 225 10.91 20.29 12.93
C VAL A 225 11.66 21.29 12.05
N ARG A 226 11.42 21.26 10.74
CA ARG A 226 12.01 22.21 9.79
C ARG A 226 11.72 23.65 10.19
N ASN A 227 10.46 23.99 10.48
CA ASN A 227 10.08 25.35 10.87
C ASN A 227 10.75 25.78 12.19
N ARG A 228 10.87 24.87 13.17
CA ARG A 228 11.60 25.14 14.40
C ARG A 228 13.10 25.35 14.16
N MET A 229 13.72 24.51 13.34
CA MET A 229 15.13 24.64 13.01
C MET A 229 15.41 25.96 12.28
N LEU A 230 14.55 26.35 11.34
CA LEU A 230 14.66 27.64 10.65
C LEU A 230 14.51 28.83 11.61
N GLY A 231 13.74 28.69 12.69
CA GLY A 231 13.62 29.71 13.74
C GLY A 231 14.73 29.68 14.80
N LEU A 232 15.63 28.69 14.77
CA LEU A 232 16.65 28.47 15.81
C LEU A 232 17.51 29.73 16.01
N HIS A 233 18.04 30.27 14.91
CA HIS A 233 18.94 31.41 14.93
C HIS A 233 18.33 32.64 15.62
N VAL A 234 17.05 32.94 15.37
CA VAL A 234 16.34 34.06 16.01
C VAL A 234 16.24 33.86 17.52
N LYS A 235 16.01 32.62 17.96
CA LYS A 235 15.78 32.29 19.37
C LYS A 235 17.07 32.31 20.19
N VAL A 236 18.16 31.75 19.67
CA VAL A 236 19.40 31.57 20.46
C VAL A 236 20.46 32.65 20.24
N ALA A 237 20.50 33.30 19.07
CA ALA A 237 21.59 34.22 18.74
C ALA A 237 21.78 35.39 19.75
N PRO A 238 20.71 35.99 20.33
CA PRO A 238 20.86 37.04 21.34
C PRO A 238 21.60 36.61 22.61
N HIS A 239 21.72 35.30 22.85
CA HIS A 239 22.31 34.75 24.07
C HIS A 239 23.80 34.44 23.94
N PHE A 240 24.40 34.51 22.75
CA PHE A 240 25.80 34.07 22.58
C PHE A 240 26.87 35.11 22.88
N LEU A 241 26.52 36.40 22.94
CA LEU A 241 27.50 37.46 23.17
C LEU A 241 28.26 37.27 24.49
N SER A 242 27.59 36.77 25.52
CA SER A 242 28.17 36.48 26.83
C SER A 242 28.42 35.00 27.08
N ALA A 243 28.11 34.13 26.11
CA ALA A 243 28.24 32.69 26.27
C ALA A 243 29.63 32.20 25.89
N ASP A 244 30.19 31.31 26.71
CA ASP A 244 31.34 30.52 26.28
C ASP A 244 30.92 29.40 25.29
N LYS A 245 31.90 28.67 24.75
CA LYS A 245 31.64 27.56 23.81
C LYS A 245 30.75 26.47 24.41
N SER A 246 30.91 26.16 25.70
CA SER A 246 30.15 25.09 26.38
C SER A 246 28.71 25.52 26.62
N GLU A 247 28.50 26.77 27.04
CA GLU A 247 27.20 27.39 27.22
C GLU A 247 26.46 27.50 25.88
N ALA A 248 27.16 27.94 24.82
CA ALA A 248 26.59 28.02 23.48
C ALA A 248 26.16 26.65 22.95
N LYS A 249 27.00 25.62 23.13
CA LYS A 249 26.67 24.23 22.78
C LYS A 249 25.44 23.74 23.53
N THR A 250 25.40 23.96 24.85
CA THR A 250 24.28 23.53 25.69
C THR A 250 22.97 24.19 25.28
N LEU A 251 23.00 25.50 24.99
CA LEU A 251 21.86 26.25 24.47
C LEU A 251 21.34 25.65 23.16
N LEU A 252 22.23 25.39 22.20
CA LEU A 252 21.87 24.78 20.93
C LEU A 252 21.30 23.37 21.12
N GLU A 253 21.92 22.53 21.96
CA GLU A 253 21.43 21.17 22.24
C GLU A 253 20.02 21.17 22.85
N ILE A 254 19.72 22.09 23.76
CA ILE A 254 18.38 22.21 24.37
C ILE A 254 17.34 22.53 23.29
N GLU A 255 17.62 23.51 22.45
CA GLU A 255 16.69 24.00 21.43
C GLU A 255 16.51 23.01 20.28
N ILE A 256 17.60 22.37 19.84
CA ILE A 256 17.55 21.29 18.85
C ILE A 256 16.76 20.12 19.44
N SER A 257 16.95 19.76 20.71
CA SER A 257 16.17 18.70 21.35
C SER A 257 14.68 19.04 21.39
N GLU A 258 14.30 20.30 21.70
CA GLU A 258 12.90 20.71 21.64
C GLU A 258 12.32 20.57 20.23
N GLY A 259 13.09 20.90 19.19
CA GLY A 259 12.66 20.71 17.81
C GLY A 259 12.52 19.24 17.41
N VAL A 260 13.53 18.43 17.69
CA VAL A 260 13.59 17.01 17.32
C VAL A 260 12.54 16.19 18.08
N GLU A 261 12.22 16.53 19.33
CA GLU A 261 11.18 15.84 20.11
C GLU A 261 9.80 15.86 19.48
N GLU A 262 9.51 16.80 18.56
CA GLU A 262 8.27 16.82 17.79
C GLU A 262 8.17 15.68 16.76
N MET A 263 9.29 15.02 16.44
CA MET A 263 9.29 13.79 15.65
C MET A 263 8.83 12.56 16.43
N ALA A 264 8.73 12.64 17.76
CA ALA A 264 8.39 11.48 18.59
C ALA A 264 6.97 10.97 18.28
N CYS A 265 6.87 9.70 17.94
CA CYS A 265 5.64 9.03 17.52
C CYS A 265 5.51 7.66 18.21
N THR A 266 4.53 6.87 17.80
CA THR A 266 4.28 5.53 18.34
C THR A 266 5.52 4.62 18.28
N TRP A 267 6.39 4.82 17.28
CA TRP A 267 7.57 3.97 17.05
C TRP A 267 8.88 4.56 17.56
N VAL A 268 8.88 5.83 17.98
CA VAL A 268 10.08 6.59 18.36
C VAL A 268 9.76 7.48 19.54
N THR A 269 10.39 7.23 20.67
CA THR A 269 10.18 8.06 21.86
C THR A 269 11.04 9.32 21.81
N LYS A 270 10.64 10.34 22.60
CA LYS A 270 11.47 11.53 22.84
C LYS A 270 12.85 11.18 23.41
N ALA A 271 12.92 10.12 24.21
CA ALA A 271 14.17 9.65 24.81
C ALA A 271 15.11 9.06 23.76
N ASP A 272 14.59 8.24 22.82
CA ASP A 272 15.36 7.71 21.69
C ASP A 272 16.02 8.84 20.89
N LEU A 273 15.25 9.88 20.58
CA LEU A 273 15.68 10.99 19.73
C LEU A 273 16.74 11.88 20.36
N THR A 274 16.68 12.07 21.67
CA THR A 274 17.60 12.97 22.37
C THR A 274 18.81 12.24 22.94
N ALA A 275 18.79 10.90 23.01
CA ALA A 275 19.86 10.08 23.57
C ALA A 275 20.39 10.59 24.94
N GLY A 276 19.52 11.17 25.76
CA GLY A 276 19.88 11.77 27.06
C GLY A 276 20.62 13.11 27.00
N ARG A 277 20.81 13.72 25.83
CA ARG A 277 21.58 14.98 25.66
C ARG A 277 20.95 16.20 26.37
N ALA A 278 19.62 16.24 26.53
CA ALA A 278 18.93 17.46 27.00
C ALA A 278 17.95 17.29 28.17
N SER A 279 17.49 16.08 28.50
CA SER A 279 16.45 15.87 29.53
C SER A 279 16.88 16.41 30.90
N ASP A 280 18.15 16.23 31.27
CA ASP A 280 18.67 16.64 32.58
C ASP A 280 19.01 18.13 32.64
N ARG A 281 19.31 18.76 31.49
CA ARG A 281 19.80 20.14 31.41
C ARG A 281 18.69 21.20 31.35
N ARG A 282 17.48 20.83 30.89
CA ARG A 282 16.31 21.75 30.84
C ARG A 282 15.89 22.30 32.20
N GLN A 283 16.08 21.55 33.28
CA GLN A 283 15.73 22.00 34.63
C GLN A 283 16.69 23.10 35.13
N PHE A 284 17.95 23.07 34.71
CA PHE A 284 18.95 24.06 35.08
C PHE A 284 18.70 25.40 34.39
N PHE A 285 18.44 25.39 33.08
CA PHE A 285 18.27 26.63 32.30
C PHE A 285 17.05 27.45 32.73
N LYS A 286 15.92 26.78 33.05
CA LYS A 286 14.71 27.44 33.58
C LYS A 286 14.94 28.05 34.96
N ARG A 287 15.77 27.43 35.80
CA ARG A 287 16.14 27.99 37.12
C ARG A 287 17.01 29.22 36.98
N ASP A 288 18.01 29.19 36.10
CA ASP A 288 18.94 30.31 35.90
C ASP A 288 18.31 31.53 35.22
N GLN A 289 17.38 31.33 34.29
CA GLN A 289 16.59 32.46 33.78
C GLN A 289 15.69 33.07 34.85
N LYS A 290 15.10 32.24 35.73
CA LYS A 290 14.24 32.72 36.81
C LYS A 290 15.03 33.52 37.85
N THR A 291 16.25 33.08 38.20
CA THR A 291 17.13 33.81 39.13
C THR A 291 17.73 35.07 38.52
N LYS A 292 18.11 35.07 37.23
CA LYS A 292 18.55 36.30 36.53
C LYS A 292 17.43 37.33 36.43
N LYS A 293 16.20 36.90 36.13
CA LYS A 293 15.03 37.79 36.05
C LYS A 293 14.63 38.35 37.42
N ALA A 294 14.82 37.57 38.50
CA ALA A 294 14.59 38.02 39.87
C ALA A 294 15.65 38.98 40.42
N LYS A 295 16.88 38.99 39.87
CA LYS A 295 17.94 39.94 40.24
C LYS A 295 17.88 41.27 39.45
N ALA A 296 17.11 41.31 38.37
CA ALA A 296 16.96 42.49 37.51
C ALA A 296 15.66 43.28 37.81
N ALA A 297 14.86 42.83 38.77
CA ALA A 297 13.66 43.49 39.29
C ALA A 297 13.92 43.94 40.73
#